data_AF-A0ABC8RRY3-F1
#
_entry.id   AF-A0ABC8RRY3-F1
#
_cell.length_a   1.000
_cell.length_b   1.000
_cell.length_c   1.000
_cell.angle_alpha   90.00
_cell.angle_beta   90.00
_cell.angle_gamma   90.00
#
_symmetry.space_group_name_H-M   'P 1'
#
loop_
_entity.id
_entity.type
_entity.pdbx_description
1 polymer ?
#
loop_
_entity_poly.entity_id
_entity_poly.type
_entity_poly.pdbx_seq_one_letter_code
_entity_poly.pdbx_strand_id
1 'polypeptide(L)'
;MAQNLPLPISMDGDQQDWEAWIETSKNKLVVLREKEVGGDSYCAMGGRDCVHERRWPSGLVAWKREVVVLVGVSCFTTEVLEGFDVQRTSGLGDTIRKYGFLTRAITQYYRSLDPEDKEKSCGVCSPFDEFIKRCQDLEKMTVSDVFATQLMQVQQVTEEVAITVLDLYPTLLSLARAYSSLDGDVRAQEEMLKKQSNNVINEVASRNIFQLIWGS
;
A
#
# COMPACT_ATOMS: atom_id res chain seq x y z
N MET A 1 -14.61 4.49 24.48
CA MET A 1 -14.44 3.16 25.07
C MET A 1 -13.33 2.47 24.30
N ALA A 2 -12.12 2.47 24.85
CA ALA A 2 -10.96 1.84 24.24
C ALA A 2 -11.10 0.32 24.40
N GLN A 3 -11.04 -0.42 23.29
CA GLN A 3 -10.95 -1.88 23.35
C GLN A 3 -9.50 -2.23 23.71
N ASN A 4 -9.35 -2.91 24.85
CA ASN A 4 -8.07 -3.38 25.39
C ASN A 4 -7.33 -4.26 24.38
N LEU A 5 -6.20 -3.78 23.87
CA LEU A 5 -5.20 -4.64 23.22
C LEU A 5 -4.46 -5.44 24.32
N PRO A 6 -4.28 -6.75 24.16
CA PRO A 6 -3.56 -7.55 25.15
C PRO A 6 -2.07 -7.17 25.17
N LEU A 7 -1.52 -7.06 26.39
CA LEU A 7 -0.10 -6.83 26.69
C LEU A 7 0.80 -7.96 26.13
N PRO A 8 2.11 -7.73 25.97
CA PRO A 8 3.04 -8.73 25.44
C PRO A 8 3.01 -10.01 26.27
N ILE A 9 2.74 -11.13 25.60
CA ILE A 9 2.65 -12.46 26.18
C ILE A 9 4.03 -12.85 26.75
N SER A 10 4.04 -13.18 28.04
CA SER A 10 5.17 -13.80 28.73
C SER A 10 5.54 -15.11 28.02
N MET A 11 6.82 -15.26 27.66
CA MET A 11 7.33 -16.40 26.87
C MET A 11 7.46 -17.72 27.67
N ASP A 12 6.50 -18.01 28.54
CA ASP A 12 6.33 -19.31 29.20
C ASP A 12 4.95 -19.95 28.89
N GLY A 13 4.19 -19.40 27.93
CA GLY A 13 2.83 -19.83 27.58
C GLY A 13 2.74 -20.90 26.47
N ASP A 14 1.81 -21.84 26.64
CA ASP A 14 1.54 -23.04 25.86
C ASP A 14 1.32 -22.82 24.34
N GLN A 15 1.57 -23.89 23.56
CA GLN A 15 1.39 -24.06 22.10
C GLN A 15 0.09 -23.45 21.52
N GLN A 16 -0.96 -23.28 22.33
CA GLN A 16 -2.26 -22.74 21.94
C GLN A 16 -2.27 -21.23 21.67
N ASP A 17 -1.37 -20.44 22.26
CA ASP A 17 -1.30 -18.99 21.98
C ASP A 17 -0.76 -18.70 20.57
N TRP A 18 0.05 -19.61 20.02
CA TRP A 18 0.57 -19.51 18.65
C TRP A 18 -0.52 -19.73 17.59
N GLU A 19 -1.45 -20.67 17.83
CA GLU A 19 -2.53 -20.95 16.89
C GLU A 19 -3.52 -19.78 16.79
N ALA A 20 -3.80 -19.10 17.91
CA ALA A 20 -4.65 -17.90 17.93
C ALA A 20 -4.05 -16.73 17.14
N TRP A 21 -2.72 -16.52 17.23
CA TRP A 21 -2.02 -15.52 16.45
C TRP A 21 -1.98 -15.87 14.95
N ILE A 22 -1.79 -17.15 14.60
CA ILE A 22 -1.88 -17.64 13.22
C ILE A 22 -3.28 -17.41 12.65
N GLU A 23 -4.35 -17.70 13.40
CA GLU A 23 -5.72 -17.53 12.94
C GLU A 23 -6.06 -16.05 12.69
N THR A 24 -5.57 -15.16 13.56
CA THR A 24 -5.74 -13.71 13.40
C THR A 24 -4.98 -13.17 12.19
N SER A 25 -3.86 -13.80 11.83
CA SER A 25 -3.01 -13.40 10.70
C SER A 25 -3.50 -13.95 9.34
N LYS A 26 -4.27 -15.04 9.33
CA LYS A 26 -4.86 -15.64 8.10
C LYS A 26 -5.76 -14.67 7.34
N ASN A 27 -6.47 -13.78 8.02
CA ASN A 27 -7.42 -12.85 7.40
C ASN A 27 -6.77 -11.64 6.71
N LYS A 28 -5.43 -11.52 6.75
CA LYS A 28 -4.70 -10.37 6.18
C LYS A 28 -3.78 -10.72 5.00
N LEU A 29 -3.66 -12.00 4.63
CA LEU A 29 -2.72 -12.44 3.60
C LEU A 29 -3.45 -12.79 2.29
N VAL A 30 -3.23 -11.99 1.25
CA VAL A 30 -3.60 -12.37 -0.12
C VAL A 30 -2.54 -13.34 -0.64
N VAL A 31 -2.81 -14.65 -0.55
CA VAL A 31 -1.96 -15.69 -1.13
C VAL A 31 -2.44 -15.98 -2.54
N LEU A 32 -1.75 -15.44 -3.56
CA LEU A 32 -1.93 -15.89 -4.94
C LEU A 32 -1.16 -17.20 -5.14
N ARG A 33 -1.90 -18.29 -5.22
CA ARG A 33 -1.35 -19.64 -5.43
C ARG A 33 -1.02 -19.83 -6.91
N GLU A 34 0.27 -19.99 -7.21
CA GLU A 34 0.71 -20.60 -8.46
C GLU A 34 0.74 -22.12 -8.29
N LYS A 35 0.12 -22.85 -9.22
CA LYS A 35 0.34 -24.29 -9.38
C LYS A 35 0.65 -24.52 -10.85
N GLU A 36 1.90 -24.34 -11.23
CA GLU A 36 2.42 -24.91 -12.46
C GLU A 36 2.80 -26.36 -12.14
N VAL A 37 2.06 -27.33 -12.70
CA VAL A 37 2.55 -28.70 -12.83
C VAL A 37 3.02 -28.83 -14.27
N GLY A 38 4.34 -28.86 -14.45
CA GLY A 38 4.98 -29.12 -15.72
C GLY A 38 4.47 -30.42 -16.32
N GLY A 39 4.18 -30.37 -17.62
CA GLY A 39 3.95 -31.56 -18.41
C GLY A 39 5.27 -32.29 -18.61
N ASP A 40 5.36 -33.50 -18.06
CA ASP A 40 6.03 -34.60 -18.73
C ASP A 40 5.12 -35.82 -18.64
N SER A 41 4.58 -36.18 -19.79
CA SER A 41 3.73 -37.33 -19.99
C SER A 41 4.58 -38.60 -20.00
N TYR A 42 4.51 -39.40 -18.95
CA TYR A 42 4.61 -40.86 -19.06
C TYR A 42 3.55 -41.49 -18.17
N CYS A 43 2.43 -41.88 -18.78
CA CYS A 43 1.43 -42.74 -18.17
C CYS A 43 2.06 -44.11 -17.88
N ALA A 44 2.23 -44.45 -16.61
CA ALA A 44 2.31 -45.84 -16.17
C ALA A 44 1.20 -46.09 -15.15
N MET A 45 0.42 -47.13 -15.42
CA MET A 45 -0.90 -47.45 -14.90
C MET A 45 -1.04 -47.51 -13.38
N GLY A 46 -2.17 -47.00 -12.88
CA GLY A 46 -2.86 -47.55 -11.70
C GLY A 46 -3.28 -46.54 -10.63
N GLY A 47 -4.58 -46.25 -10.55
CA GLY A 47 -5.20 -45.67 -9.35
C GLY A 47 -5.98 -44.39 -9.60
N ARG A 48 -7.30 -44.48 -9.39
CA ARG A 48 -8.33 -43.44 -9.51
C ARG A 48 -7.95 -42.14 -8.79
N ASP A 49 -7.95 -41.03 -9.52
CA ASP A 49 -8.66 -39.78 -9.19
C ASP A 49 -8.45 -38.77 -10.34
N CYS A 50 -9.41 -38.75 -11.27
CA CYS A 50 -9.45 -37.75 -12.35
C CYS A 50 -9.85 -36.39 -11.75
N VAL A 51 -8.87 -35.54 -11.44
CA VAL A 51 -9.14 -34.13 -11.16
C VAL A 51 -9.64 -33.49 -12.45
N HIS A 52 -10.90 -33.06 -12.45
CA HIS A 52 -11.53 -32.38 -13.56
C HIS A 52 -10.75 -31.10 -13.90
N GLU A 53 -10.09 -31.11 -15.05
CA GLU A 53 -9.33 -29.98 -15.58
C GLU A 53 -10.29 -28.90 -16.06
N ARG A 54 -10.52 -27.89 -15.22
CA ARG A 54 -11.31 -26.72 -15.61
C ARG A 54 -10.46 -25.83 -16.50
N ARG A 55 -10.62 -26.00 -17.82
CA ARG A 55 -10.12 -25.08 -18.84
C ARG A 55 -10.82 -23.74 -18.68
N TRP A 56 -10.06 -22.70 -18.32
CA TRP A 56 -10.58 -21.35 -18.18
C TRP A 56 -10.96 -20.77 -19.55
N PRO A 57 -12.04 -19.99 -19.66
CA PRO A 57 -12.36 -19.23 -20.87
C PRO A 57 -11.19 -18.33 -21.26
N SER A 58 -10.92 -18.17 -22.56
CA SER A 58 -9.77 -17.42 -23.08
C SER A 58 -9.64 -16.00 -22.50
N GLY A 59 -10.77 -15.35 -22.17
CA GLY A 59 -10.80 -14.06 -21.49
C GLY A 59 -10.26 -14.09 -20.05
N LEU A 60 -10.52 -15.15 -19.28
CA LEU A 60 -9.96 -15.32 -17.93
C LEU A 60 -8.48 -15.67 -17.95
N VAL A 61 -7.99 -16.33 -19.01
CA VAL A 61 -6.56 -16.62 -19.18
C VAL A 61 -5.77 -15.34 -19.47
N ALA A 62 -6.32 -14.46 -20.31
CA ALA A 62 -5.73 -13.14 -20.58
C ALA A 62 -5.70 -12.26 -19.33
N TRP A 63 -6.82 -12.16 -18.62
CA TRP A 63 -6.90 -11.45 -17.33
C TRP A 63 -5.93 -12.01 -16.29
N LYS A 64 -5.81 -13.34 -16.19
CA LYS A 64 -4.86 -13.97 -15.28
C LYS A 64 -3.41 -13.61 -15.62
N ARG A 65 -3.04 -13.58 -16.90
CA ARG A 65 -1.69 -13.18 -17.33
C ARG A 65 -1.42 -11.70 -17.04
N GLU A 66 -2.38 -10.83 -17.33
CA GLU A 66 -2.28 -9.40 -17.05
C GLU A 66 -2.10 -9.13 -15.56
N VAL A 67 -2.87 -9.81 -14.70
CA VAL A 67 -2.72 -9.72 -13.24
C VAL A 67 -1.35 -10.23 -12.77
N VAL A 68 -0.86 -11.34 -13.30
CA VAL A 68 0.48 -11.88 -12.95
C VAL A 68 1.59 -10.91 -13.36
N VAL A 69 1.49 -10.31 -14.54
CA VAL A 69 2.47 -9.29 -15.01
C VAL A 69 2.42 -8.06 -14.11
N LEU A 70 1.24 -7.54 -13.75
CA LEU A 70 1.11 -6.38 -12.87
C LEU A 70 1.69 -6.64 -11.47
N VAL A 71 1.40 -7.80 -10.89
CA VAL A 71 1.94 -8.19 -9.58
C VAL A 71 3.46 -8.37 -9.65
N GLY A 72 3.97 -9.00 -10.72
CA GLY A 72 5.40 -9.17 -10.94
C GLY A 72 6.14 -7.83 -11.08
N VAL A 73 5.59 -6.89 -11.86
CA VAL A 73 6.16 -5.55 -12.04
C VAL A 73 6.13 -4.77 -10.73
N SER A 74 5.02 -4.77 -9.99
CA SER A 74 4.93 -4.11 -8.67
C SER A 74 5.94 -4.68 -7.68
N CYS A 75 6.11 -6.00 -7.67
CA CYS A 75 7.09 -6.66 -6.81
C CYS A 75 8.54 -6.31 -7.20
N PHE A 76 8.81 -6.09 -8.49
CA PHE A 76 10.12 -5.65 -8.96
C PHE A 76 10.38 -4.18 -8.60
N THR A 77 9.38 -3.30 -8.71
CA THR A 77 9.53 -1.90 -8.31
C THR A 77 9.81 -1.77 -6.82
N THR A 78 9.12 -2.55 -5.97
CA THR A 78 9.38 -2.56 -4.51
C THR A 78 10.80 -3.05 -4.19
N GLU A 79 11.32 -4.01 -4.96
CA GLU A 79 12.66 -4.56 -4.74
C GLU A 79 13.76 -3.60 -5.23
N VAL A 80 13.63 -3.09 -6.46
CA VAL A 80 14.70 -2.35 -7.14
C VAL A 80 14.62 -0.84 -6.91
N LEU A 81 13.41 -0.26 -6.97
CA LEU A 81 13.25 1.20 -6.84
C LEU A 81 13.10 1.62 -5.38
N GLU A 82 12.36 0.86 -4.59
CA GLU A 82 12.11 1.18 -3.18
C GLU A 82 13.12 0.53 -2.22
N GLY A 83 13.89 -0.46 -2.69
CA GLY A 83 14.98 -1.09 -1.93
C GLY A 83 14.53 -2.10 -0.87
N PHE A 84 13.30 -2.62 -0.95
CA PHE A 84 12.82 -3.65 -0.04
C PHE A 84 13.43 -5.02 -0.35
N ASP A 85 13.77 -5.79 0.68
CA ASP A 85 14.13 -7.21 0.53
C ASP A 85 12.86 -8.05 0.37
N VAL A 86 12.51 -8.35 -0.89
CA VAL A 86 11.27 -9.06 -1.21
C VAL A 86 11.45 -10.58 -1.14
N GLN A 87 10.87 -11.18 -0.10
CA GLN A 87 10.90 -12.63 0.12
C GLN A 87 9.65 -13.32 -0.46
N ARG A 88 9.81 -13.95 -1.63
CA ARG A 88 8.72 -14.66 -2.32
C ARG A 88 8.53 -16.07 -1.72
N THR A 89 7.29 -16.48 -1.47
CA THR A 89 6.93 -17.79 -0.90
C THR A 89 5.81 -18.46 -1.68
N SER A 90 5.81 -19.79 -1.76
CA SER A 90 4.83 -20.54 -2.58
C SER A 90 3.47 -20.73 -1.90
N GLY A 91 3.39 -20.44 -0.59
CA GLY A 91 2.18 -20.50 0.21
C GLY A 91 2.45 -20.34 1.70
N LEU A 92 1.37 -20.31 2.49
CA LEU A 92 1.40 -20.01 3.92
C LEU A 92 2.39 -20.86 4.73
N GLY A 93 2.49 -22.16 4.43
CA GLY A 93 3.41 -23.07 5.13
C GLY A 93 4.87 -22.65 4.95
N ASP A 94 5.25 -22.21 3.74
CA ASP A 94 6.59 -21.70 3.47
C ASP A 94 6.82 -20.34 4.14
N THR A 95 5.81 -19.47 4.16
CA THR A 95 5.85 -18.18 4.86
C THR A 95 6.11 -18.35 6.36
N ILE A 96 5.36 -19.22 7.04
CA ILE A 96 5.53 -19.50 8.47
C ILE A 96 6.93 -20.07 8.74
N ARG A 97 7.39 -21.01 7.90
CA ARG A 97 8.73 -21.58 8.01
C ARG A 97 9.81 -20.51 7.87
N LYS A 98 9.65 -19.59 6.91
CA LYS A 98 10.56 -18.46 6.69
C LYS A 98 10.60 -17.54 7.91
N TYR A 99 9.45 -17.20 8.50
CA TYR A 99 9.40 -16.42 9.75
C TYR A 99 10.13 -17.13 10.89
N GLY A 100 9.92 -18.44 11.08
CA GLY A 100 10.65 -19.22 12.07
C GLY A 100 12.17 -19.16 11.89
N PHE A 101 12.65 -19.27 10.65
CA PHE A 101 14.08 -19.12 10.35
C PHE A 101 14.60 -17.70 10.62
N LEU A 102 13.88 -16.66 10.22
CA LEU A 102 14.26 -15.27 10.44
C LEU A 102 14.35 -14.94 11.93
N THR A 103 13.33 -15.32 12.72
CA THR A 103 13.33 -15.12 14.17
C THR A 103 14.52 -15.80 14.83
N ARG A 104 14.84 -17.05 14.44
CA ARG A 104 15.99 -17.77 14.98
C ARG A 104 17.31 -17.09 14.61
N ALA A 105 17.47 -16.67 13.36
CA ALA A 105 18.68 -16.01 12.88
C ALA A 105 18.92 -14.67 13.60
N ILE A 106 17.88 -13.83 13.73
CA ILE A 106 17.95 -12.55 14.46
C ILE A 106 18.31 -12.79 15.93
N THR A 107 17.65 -13.76 16.58
CA THR A 107 17.92 -14.10 17.98
C THR A 107 19.37 -14.55 18.18
N GLN A 108 19.88 -15.39 17.28
CA GLN A 108 21.26 -15.85 17.33
C GLN A 108 22.25 -14.71 17.11
N TYR A 109 22.00 -13.84 16.12
CA TYR A 109 22.82 -12.68 15.81
C TYR A 109 23.02 -11.78 17.04
N TYR A 110 21.93 -11.33 17.67
CA TYR A 110 22.01 -10.46 18.84
C TYR A 110 22.60 -11.14 20.09
N ARG A 111 22.45 -12.47 20.22
CA ARG A 111 23.11 -13.23 21.29
C ARG A 111 24.63 -13.27 21.10
N SER A 112 25.09 -13.45 19.86
CA SER A 112 26.50 -13.53 19.50
C SER A 112 27.24 -12.19 19.46
N LEU A 113 26.54 -11.05 19.57
CA LEU A 113 27.19 -9.74 19.63
C LEU A 113 28.07 -9.62 20.88
N ASP A 114 29.28 -9.11 20.69
CA ASP A 114 30.19 -8.80 21.79
C ASP A 114 29.63 -7.66 22.66
N PRO A 115 30.05 -7.54 23.93
CA PRO A 115 29.55 -6.49 24.83
C PRO A 115 29.75 -5.07 24.28
N GLU A 116 30.87 -4.84 23.57
CA GLU A 116 31.20 -3.55 22.96
C GLU A 116 30.27 -3.20 21.78
N ASP A 117 29.87 -4.20 21.00
CA ASP A 117 28.91 -4.04 19.90
C ASP A 117 27.46 -3.94 20.40
N LYS A 118 27.16 -4.58 21.54
CA LYS A 118 25.88 -4.41 22.24
C LYS A 118 25.70 -2.97 22.70
N GLU A 119 26.74 -2.35 23.25
CA GLU A 119 26.73 -0.95 23.68
C GLU A 119 26.59 0.01 22.50
N LYS A 120 27.26 -0.25 21.36
CA LYS A 120 27.11 0.53 20.11
C LYS A 120 25.74 0.36 19.46
N SER A 121 25.11 -0.81 19.60
CA SER A 121 23.75 -1.08 19.09
C SER A 121 22.65 -0.49 19.98
N CYS A 122 22.99 -0.14 21.23
CA CYS A 122 22.09 0.51 22.17
C CYS A 122 21.75 1.92 21.66
N GLY A 123 20.53 2.11 21.17
CA GLY A 123 20.05 3.38 20.60
C GLY A 123 19.89 3.39 19.08
N VAL A 124 20.24 2.30 18.38
CA VAL A 124 19.99 2.17 16.92
C VAL A 124 18.50 1.94 16.63
N CYS A 125 17.79 1.25 17.53
CA CYS A 125 16.35 1.02 17.41
C CYS A 125 15.58 1.92 18.38
N SER A 126 14.57 2.62 17.87
CA SER A 126 13.57 3.28 18.71
C SER A 126 12.82 2.25 19.57
N PRO A 127 12.38 2.64 20.79
CA PRO A 127 11.41 1.87 21.55
C PRO A 127 10.16 1.52 20.72
N PHE A 128 9.55 0.38 21.01
CA PHE A 128 8.42 -0.13 20.24
C PHE A 128 7.22 0.83 20.25
N ASP A 129 6.92 1.44 21.38
CA ASP A 129 5.85 2.43 21.54
C ASP A 129 6.09 3.69 20.71
N GLU A 130 7.34 4.16 20.64
CA GLU A 130 7.71 5.29 19.77
C GLU A 130 7.55 4.94 18.29
N PHE A 131 7.96 3.73 17.89
CA PHE A 131 7.77 3.22 16.53
C PHE A 131 6.28 3.20 16.15
N ILE A 132 5.42 2.62 17.00
CA ILE A 132 3.97 2.57 16.76
C ILE A 132 3.38 3.98 16.67
N LYS A 133 3.79 4.90 17.53
CA LYS A 133 3.34 6.29 17.47
C LYS A 133 3.69 6.95 16.13
N ARG A 134 4.90 6.73 15.63
CA ARG A 134 5.32 7.23 14.31
C ARG A 134 4.47 6.64 13.18
N CYS A 135 4.16 5.33 13.22
CA CYS A 135 3.25 4.72 12.24
C CYS A 135 1.86 5.38 12.25
N GLN A 136 1.30 5.62 13.44
CA GLN A 136 0.01 6.30 13.58
C GLN A 136 0.05 7.74 13.10
N ASP A 137 1.15 8.45 13.32
CA ASP A 137 1.33 9.82 12.82
C ASP A 137 1.39 9.87 11.29
N LEU A 138 1.96 8.86 10.63
CA LEU A 138 2.00 8.73 9.17
C LEU A 138 0.63 8.40 8.56
N GLU A 139 -0.25 7.71 9.29
CA GLU A 139 -1.60 7.39 8.83
C GLU A 139 -2.57 8.58 8.90
N LYS A 140 -2.18 9.68 9.55
CA LYS A 140 -3.02 10.88 9.66
C LYS A 140 -3.04 11.62 8.33
N MET A 141 -4.24 11.77 7.78
CA MET A 141 -4.50 12.64 6.63
C MET A 141 -5.04 13.99 7.09
N THR A 142 -4.49 15.07 6.57
CA THR A 142 -5.03 16.42 6.73
C THR A 142 -6.13 16.70 5.71
N VAL A 143 -6.92 17.76 5.93
CA VAL A 143 -7.92 18.22 4.94
C VAL A 143 -7.25 18.60 3.62
N SER A 144 -6.01 19.12 3.68
CA SER A 144 -5.21 19.45 2.51
C SER A 144 -4.84 18.18 1.72
N ASP A 145 -4.44 17.09 2.38
CA ASP A 145 -4.05 15.84 1.71
C ASP A 145 -5.24 15.19 0.98
N VAL A 146 -6.41 15.22 1.63
CA VAL A 146 -7.66 14.75 1.02
C VAL A 146 -8.01 15.61 -0.19
N PHE A 147 -7.87 16.94 -0.08
CA PHE A 147 -8.17 17.85 -1.16
C PHE A 147 -7.18 17.69 -2.34
N ALA A 148 -5.88 17.50 -2.07
CA ALA A 148 -4.86 17.17 -3.07
C ALA A 148 -5.25 15.93 -3.87
N THR A 149 -5.62 14.86 -3.15
CA THR A 149 -6.04 13.58 -3.72
C THR A 149 -7.26 13.74 -4.62
N GLN A 150 -8.24 14.56 -4.19
CA GLN A 150 -9.44 14.86 -4.98
C GLN A 150 -9.10 15.64 -6.25
N LEU A 151 -8.22 16.64 -6.18
CA LEU A 151 -7.77 17.42 -7.34
C LEU A 151 -7.11 16.51 -8.38
N MET A 152 -6.25 15.59 -7.96
CA MET A 152 -5.57 14.64 -8.87
C MET A 152 -6.51 13.64 -9.55
N GLN A 153 -7.79 13.53 -9.13
CA GLN A 153 -8.78 12.76 -9.88
C GLN A 153 -9.35 13.51 -11.10
N VAL A 154 -9.07 14.80 -11.22
CA VAL A 154 -9.52 15.65 -12.34
C VAL A 154 -8.58 15.46 -13.52
N GLN A 155 -9.15 15.30 -14.72
CA GLN A 155 -8.34 15.19 -15.94
C GLN A 155 -7.44 16.43 -16.12
N GLN A 156 -6.17 16.17 -16.47
CA GLN A 156 -5.11 17.17 -16.65
C GLN A 156 -4.65 17.88 -15.37
N VAL A 157 -5.05 17.38 -14.20
CA VAL A 157 -4.48 17.80 -12.92
C VAL A 157 -3.40 16.80 -12.51
N THR A 158 -2.15 17.21 -12.62
CA THR A 158 -1.00 16.46 -12.12
C THR A 158 -0.74 16.80 -10.65
N GLU A 159 0.23 16.12 -10.03
CA GLU A 159 0.67 16.40 -8.67
C GLU A 159 1.13 17.86 -8.53
N GLU A 160 1.90 18.37 -9.48
CA GLU A 160 2.43 19.73 -9.47
C GLU A 160 1.32 20.78 -9.58
N VAL A 161 0.28 20.49 -10.37
CA VAL A 161 -0.92 21.34 -10.47
C VAL A 161 -1.66 21.35 -9.13
N ALA A 162 -1.86 20.18 -8.50
CA ALA A 162 -2.52 20.08 -7.21
C ALA A 162 -1.76 20.86 -6.11
N ILE A 163 -0.42 20.73 -6.06
CA ILE A 163 0.44 21.50 -5.14
C ILE A 163 0.26 23.00 -5.39
N THR A 164 0.30 23.44 -6.65
CA THR A 164 0.13 24.86 -7.01
C THR A 164 -1.24 25.40 -6.57
N VAL A 165 -2.30 24.59 -6.67
CA VAL A 165 -3.64 24.97 -6.18
C VAL A 165 -3.66 25.08 -4.65
N LEU A 166 -3.03 24.13 -3.95
CA LEU A 166 -2.98 24.11 -2.49
C LEU A 166 -2.20 25.29 -1.90
N ASP A 167 -1.12 25.71 -2.55
CA ASP A 167 -0.35 26.89 -2.16
C ASP A 167 -1.20 28.18 -2.18
N LEU A 168 -2.16 28.26 -3.11
CA LEU A 168 -3.12 29.37 -3.21
C LEU A 168 -4.33 29.18 -2.28
N TYR A 169 -4.84 27.95 -2.22
CA TYR A 169 -6.09 27.58 -1.57
C TYR A 169 -5.92 26.24 -0.84
N PRO A 170 -5.48 26.23 0.43
CA PRO A 170 -5.13 25.00 1.14
C PRO A 170 -6.33 24.09 1.43
N THR A 171 -7.55 24.57 1.22
CA THR A 171 -8.78 23.79 1.42
C THR A 171 -9.78 24.02 0.31
N LEU A 172 -10.65 23.03 0.09
CA LEU A 172 -11.81 23.15 -0.79
C LEU A 172 -12.67 24.39 -0.45
N LEU A 173 -12.87 24.67 0.84
CA LEU A 173 -13.65 25.81 1.30
C LEU A 173 -13.00 27.15 0.91
N SER A 174 -11.68 27.28 1.02
CA SER A 174 -10.98 28.50 0.58
C SER A 174 -11.11 28.71 -0.93
N LEU A 175 -11.05 27.63 -1.72
CA LEU A 175 -11.22 27.70 -3.17
C LEU A 175 -12.66 28.06 -3.56
N ALA A 176 -13.66 27.43 -2.93
CA ALA A 176 -15.07 27.74 -3.16
C ALA A 176 -15.42 29.20 -2.81
N ARG A 177 -14.83 29.75 -1.75
CA ARG A 177 -14.99 31.18 -1.41
C ARG A 177 -14.40 32.10 -2.48
N ALA A 178 -13.25 31.72 -3.05
CA ALA A 178 -12.65 32.47 -4.15
C ALA A 178 -13.55 32.46 -5.39
N TYR A 179 -14.12 31.30 -5.76
CA TYR A 179 -15.10 31.24 -6.86
C TYR A 179 -16.36 32.05 -6.56
N SER A 180 -16.90 31.97 -5.34
CA SER A 180 -18.05 32.76 -4.91
C SER A 180 -17.82 34.28 -5.00
N SER A 181 -16.58 34.75 -4.87
CA SER A 181 -16.25 36.18 -5.02
C SER A 181 -16.36 36.68 -6.46
N LEU A 182 -16.37 35.76 -7.42
CA LEU A 182 -16.50 36.01 -8.86
C LEU A 182 -17.88 35.54 -9.38
N ASP A 183 -18.84 35.35 -8.48
CA ASP A 183 -20.15 34.82 -8.83
C ASP A 183 -20.86 35.70 -9.87
N GLY A 184 -21.48 35.06 -10.87
CA GLY A 184 -22.07 35.71 -12.04
C GLY A 184 -21.14 35.90 -13.25
N ASP A 185 -19.82 35.74 -13.11
CA ASP A 185 -18.87 35.70 -14.24
C ASP A 185 -18.19 34.33 -14.36
N VAL A 186 -18.89 33.41 -15.05
CA VAL A 186 -18.42 32.05 -15.27
C VAL A 186 -17.06 32.01 -15.97
N ARG A 187 -16.80 32.93 -16.92
CA ARG A 187 -15.51 32.97 -17.62
C ARG A 187 -14.38 33.38 -16.67
N ALA A 188 -14.63 34.35 -15.78
CA ALA A 188 -13.64 34.73 -14.78
C ALA A 188 -13.37 33.60 -13.78
N GLN A 189 -14.40 32.84 -13.39
CA GLN A 189 -14.25 31.68 -12.51
C GLN A 189 -13.44 30.56 -13.20
N GLU A 190 -13.76 30.21 -14.44
CA GLU A 190 -13.05 29.18 -15.20
C GLU A 190 -11.56 29.50 -15.41
N GLU A 191 -11.21 30.78 -15.58
CA GLU A 191 -9.83 31.23 -15.80
C GLU A 191 -9.08 31.62 -14.51
N MET A 192 -9.73 31.58 -13.34
CA MET A 192 -9.21 32.13 -12.08
C MET A 192 -7.86 31.50 -11.71
N LEU A 193 -7.77 30.17 -11.71
CA LEU A 193 -6.56 29.46 -11.28
C LEU A 193 -5.41 29.66 -12.27
N LYS A 194 -5.69 29.71 -13.58
CA LYS A 194 -4.70 30.05 -14.61
C LYS A 194 -4.08 31.44 -14.37
N LYS A 195 -4.92 32.45 -14.10
CA LYS A 195 -4.46 33.83 -13.89
C LYS A 195 -3.65 33.96 -12.59
N GLN A 196 -4.14 33.37 -11.50
CA GLN A 196 -3.50 33.49 -10.20
C GLN A 196 -2.20 32.69 -10.06
N SER A 197 -2.09 31.58 -10.78
CA SER A 197 -0.86 30.78 -10.86
C SER A 197 0.14 31.29 -11.92
N ASN A 198 -0.07 32.47 -12.50
CA ASN A 198 0.77 33.02 -13.56
C ASN A 198 0.99 32.05 -14.75
N ASN A 199 -0.10 31.39 -15.20
CA ASN A 199 -0.13 30.39 -16.27
C ASN A 199 0.58 29.05 -15.98
N VAL A 200 0.97 28.76 -14.73
CA VAL A 200 1.43 27.42 -14.34
C VAL A 200 0.30 26.40 -14.46
N ILE A 201 -0.89 26.76 -13.99
CA ILE A 201 -2.10 25.99 -14.20
C ILE A 201 -2.64 26.34 -15.59
N ASN A 202 -2.73 25.34 -16.47
CA ASN A 202 -3.27 25.56 -17.80
C ASN A 202 -4.79 25.83 -17.76
N GLU A 203 -5.31 26.41 -18.85
CA GLU A 203 -6.72 26.80 -18.94
C GLU A 203 -7.69 25.63 -18.78
N VAL A 204 -7.33 24.47 -19.33
CA VAL A 204 -8.20 23.28 -19.30
C VAL A 204 -8.28 22.72 -17.89
N ALA A 205 -7.16 22.63 -17.17
CA ALA A 205 -7.10 22.24 -15.77
C ALA A 205 -7.89 23.22 -14.89
N SER A 206 -7.70 24.53 -15.09
CA SER A 206 -8.42 25.58 -14.36
C SER A 206 -9.95 25.44 -14.53
N ARG A 207 -10.42 25.24 -15.77
CA ARG A 207 -11.84 25.00 -16.06
C ARG A 207 -12.34 23.68 -15.49
N ASN A 208 -11.59 22.58 -15.62
CA ASN A 208 -12.01 21.27 -15.10
C ASN A 208 -12.14 21.28 -13.57
N ILE A 209 -11.24 21.97 -12.86
CA ILE A 209 -11.30 22.14 -11.41
C ILE A 209 -12.53 22.97 -11.02
N PHE A 210 -12.79 24.08 -11.74
CA PHE A 210 -14.02 24.85 -11.54
C PHE A 210 -15.27 23.98 -11.73
N GLN A 211 -15.33 23.19 -12.80
CA GLN A 211 -16.48 22.33 -13.09
C GLN A 211 -16.68 21.26 -12.00
N LEU A 212 -15.61 20.71 -11.42
CA LEU A 212 -15.72 19.76 -10.31
C LEU A 212 -16.34 20.40 -9.05
N ILE A 213 -15.98 21.65 -8.75
CA ILE A 213 -16.24 22.27 -7.45
C ILE A 213 -17.47 23.17 -7.46
N TRP A 214 -17.72 23.84 -8.58
CA TRP A 214 -18.71 24.91 -8.71
C TRP A 214 -19.61 24.76 -9.96
N GLY A 215 -19.19 23.97 -10.96
CA GLY A 215 -19.99 23.71 -12.15
C GLY A 215 -21.21 22.87 -11.84
N SER A 216 -22.39 23.49 -11.95
CA SER A 216 -23.70 22.83 -11.94
C SER A 216 -24.39 23.01 -13.28
#